data_AF-A0A7J5EYE0-F1
#
_entry.id   AF-A0A7J5EYE0-F1
#
_cell.length_a   1.000
_cell.length_b   1.000
_cell.length_c   1.000
_cell.angle_alpha   90.00
_cell.angle_beta   90.00
_cell.angle_gamma   90.00
#
_symmetry.space_group_name_H-M   'P 1'
#
loop_
_entity.id
_entity.type
_entity.pdbx_description
1 polymer ?
#
loop_
_entity_poly.entity_id
_entity_poly.type
_entity_poly.pdbx_seq_one_letter_code
_entity_poly.pdbx_strand_id
1 'polypeptide(L)' 'MLEDFGGRPLLRRAVVAALGSRAGKTIVVTGWDHERVVAALAGLPVTLVHNPLHAEGMA' A
#
# COMPACT_ATOMS: atom_id res chain seq x y z
N MET A 1 -1.00 -9.87 1.25
CA MET A 1 -2.04 -10.23 2.25
C MET A 1 -2.53 -8.96 2.92
N LEU A 2 -3.81 -8.59 2.73
CA LEU A 2 -4.44 -7.49 3.47
C LEU A 2 -5.01 -8.09 4.76
N GLU A 3 -4.21 -8.09 5.81
CA GLU A 3 -4.67 -8.50 7.14
C GLU A 3 -5.50 -7.37 7.76
N ASP A 4 -6.71 -7.73 8.17
CA ASP A 4 -7.60 -6.84 8.90
C ASP A 4 -7.19 -6.78 10.36
N PHE A 5 -6.94 -5.56 10.84
CA PHE A 5 -6.81 -5.30 12.27
C PHE A 5 -7.94 -4.34 12.66
N GLY A 6 -8.89 -4.78 13.49
CA GLY A 6 -10.01 -3.92 13.90
C GLY A 6 -10.78 -3.26 12.75
N GLY A 7 -11.15 -4.04 11.72
CA GLY A 7 -12.02 -3.62 10.60
C GLY A 7 -11.38 -2.71 9.54
N ARG A 8 -10.06 -2.51 9.59
CA ARG A 8 -9.31 -1.80 8.54
C ARG A 8 -8.06 -2.60 8.15
N PRO A 9 -7.74 -2.70 6.84
CA PRO A 9 -6.52 -3.34 6.43
C PRO A 9 -5.30 -2.62 7.02
N LEU A 10 -4.34 -3.39 7.55
CA LEU A 10 -3.09 -2.83 8.10
C LEU A 10 -2.38 -1.91 7.12
N LEU A 11 -2.42 -2.26 5.83
CA LEU A 11 -1.89 -1.44 4.75
C LEU A 11 -2.47 -0.01 4.76
N ARG A 12 -3.79 0.13 4.92
CA ARG A 12 -4.45 1.44 4.91
C ARG A 12 -4.01 2.28 6.10
N ARG A 13 -3.81 1.68 7.28
CA ARG A 13 -3.25 2.39 8.45
C ARG A 13 -1.84 2.89 8.19
N ALA A 14 -0.97 2.04 7.64
CA ALA A 14 0.40 2.40 7.34
C ALA A 14 0.48 3.56 6.34
N VAL A 15 -0.35 3.52 5.28
CA VAL A 15 -0.42 4.60 4.29
C VAL A 15 -0.92 5.91 4.88
N VAL A 16 -1.97 5.87 5.72
CA VAL A 16 -2.46 7.07 6.41
C VAL A 16 -1.38 7.67 7.33
N ALA A 17 -0.63 6.84 8.04
CA ALA A 17 0.48 7.31 8.87
C ALA A 17 1.59 7.96 8.04
N ALA A 18 1.94 7.39 6.88
CA ALA A 18 2.91 7.97 5.96
C ALA A 18 2.45 9.33 5.41
N LEU A 19 1.17 9.45 5.06
CA LEU A 19 0.57 10.71 4.59
C LEU A 19 0.50 11.79 5.68
N GLY A 20 0.37 11.40 6.95
CA GLY A 20 0.41 12.32 8.09
C GLY A 20 1.83 12.73 8.52
N SER A 21 2.87 12.22 7.85
CA SER A 21 4.26 12.54 8.14
C SER A 21 4.72 13.83 7.46
N ARG A 22 6.01 14.17 7.59
CA ARG A 22 6.64 15.29 6.85
C ARG A 22 7.09 14.91 5.42
N ALA A 23 6.74 13.71 4.94
CA ALA A 23 7.11 13.27 3.59
C ALA A 23 6.36 14.09 2.53
N GLY A 24 7.09 14.56 1.50
CA GLY A 24 6.48 15.33 0.39
C GLY A 24 5.70 14.48 -0.61
N LYS A 25 5.94 13.16 -0.65
CA LYS A 25 5.22 12.21 -1.51
C LYS A 25 5.18 10.83 -0.87
N THR A 26 4.06 10.13 -1.04
CA THR A 26 3.90 8.74 -0.62
C THR A 26 3.72 7.86 -1.85
N ILE A 27 4.64 6.90 -2.02
CA ILE A 27 4.63 5.92 -3.11
C ILE A 27 4.40 4.54 -2.49
N VAL A 28 3.40 3.83 -2.97
CA VAL A 28 3.06 2.48 -2.54
C VAL A 28 3.40 1.51 -3.65
N VAL A 29 4.45 0.73 -3.45
CA VAL A 29 4.87 -0.34 -4.35
C VAL A 29 4.15 -1.63 -3.95
N THR A 30 3.57 -2.32 -4.93
CA THR A 30 2.66 -3.45 -4.73
C THR A 30 3.08 -4.62 -5.59
N GLY A 31 3.08 -5.82 -5.02
CA GLY A 31 3.41 -7.06 -5.72
C GLY A 31 2.17 -7.90 -5.98
N TRP A 32 2.14 -9.08 -5.35
CA TRP A 32 0.99 -9.98 -5.35
C TRP A 32 -0.29 -9.30 -4.84
N ASP A 33 -1.42 -9.57 -5.51
CA ASP A 33 -2.75 -9.07 -5.17
C ASP A 33 -2.89 -7.53 -5.28
N HIS A 34 -2.28 -6.97 -6.34
CA HIS A 34 -2.29 -5.53 -6.65
C HIS A 34 -3.70 -4.93 -6.66
N GLU A 35 -4.66 -5.59 -7.29
CA GLU A 35 -6.04 -5.08 -7.42
C GLU A 35 -6.70 -4.86 -6.05
N ARG A 36 -6.53 -5.79 -5.11
CA ARG A 36 -7.07 -5.65 -3.77
C ARG A 36 -6.37 -4.53 -2.99
N VAL A 37 -5.09 -4.29 -3.25
CA VAL A 37 -4.37 -3.13 -2.69
C VAL A 37 -4.89 -1.81 -3.25
N VAL A 38 -5.09 -1.73 -4.56
CA VAL A 38 -5.67 -0.54 -5.22
C VAL A 38 -7.03 -0.21 -4.60
N ALA A 39 -7.90 -1.21 -4.44
CA ALA A 39 -9.21 -1.04 -3.81
C ALA A 39 -9.09 -0.56 -2.34
N ALA A 40 -8.17 -1.13 -1.56
CA ALA A 40 -7.96 -0.75 -0.16
C ALA A 40 -7.43 0.69 0.02
N LEU A 41 -6.78 1.25 -0.99
CA LEU A 41 -6.17 2.58 -0.97
C LEU A 41 -6.92 3.62 -1.80
N ALA A 42 -8.07 3.25 -2.37
CA ALA A 42 -8.90 4.15 -3.15
C ALA A 42 -9.22 5.45 -2.37
N GLY A 43 -9.06 6.59 -3.05
CA GLY A 43 -9.29 7.92 -2.48
C GLY A 43 -8.16 8.49 -1.62
N LEU A 44 -7.05 7.78 -1.42
CA LEU A 44 -5.86 8.32 -0.74
C LEU A 44 -4.90 8.98 -1.77
N PRO A 45 -4.25 10.11 -1.43
CA PRO A 45 -3.34 10.81 -2.33
C PRO A 45 -1.96 10.13 -2.38
N VAL A 46 -1.92 8.91 -2.92
CA VAL A 46 -0.70 8.10 -3.07
C VAL A 46 -0.41 7.80 -4.53
N THR A 47 0.86 7.60 -4.85
CA THR A 47 1.26 7.02 -6.13
C THR A 47 1.35 5.51 -5.97
N LEU A 48 0.59 4.76 -6.78
CA LEU A 48 0.63 3.30 -6.80
C LEU A 48 1.60 2.83 -7.90
N VAL A 49 2.45 1.87 -7.56
CA VAL A 49 3.38 1.22 -8.50
C VAL A 49 3.21 -0.29 -8.37
N HIS A 50 3.07 -1.00 -9.50
CA HIS A 50 3.08 -2.45 -9.52
C HIS A 50 4.51 -2.96 -9.78
N ASN A 51 5.01 -3.82 -8.89
CA ASN A 51 6.24 -4.58 -9.05
C ASN A 51 5.88 -6.00 -9.53
N PRO A 52 5.99 -6.30 -10.84
CA PRO A 52 5.67 -7.63 -11.36
C PRO A 52 6.64 -8.70 -10.84
N LEU A 53 7.87 -8.33 -10.52
CA LEU A 53 8.94 -9.23 -10.04
C LEU A 53 8.86 -9.51 -8.52
N HIS A 54 7.72 -9.27 -7.89
CA HIS A 54 7.54 -9.48 -6.45
C HIS A 54 7.92 -10.89 -5.96
N ALA A 55 7.82 -11.89 -6.84
CA ALA A 55 8.15 -13.27 -6.56
C ALA A 55 9.66 -13.51 -6.41
N GLU A 56 10.50 -12.60 -6.93
CA GLU A 56 11.96 -12.67 -6.84
C GLU A 56 12.49 -12.18 -5.47
N GLY A 57 11.61 -11.65 -4.61
CA GLY A 57 11.94 -11.24 -3.25
C GLY A 57 12.65 -9.88 -3.15
N MET A 58 13.14 -9.57 -1.94
CA MET A 58 14.10 -8.48 -1.69
C MET A 58 15.47 -9.14 -1.53
N ALA A 59 16.28 -9.12 -2.59
CA ALA A 59 17.70 -9.43 -2.50
C ALA A 59 18.49 -8.21 -2.00
#